data_AF-A0A7C5WTC2-F1
#
_entry.id   AF-A0A7C5WTC2-F1
#
_cell.length_a   1.000
_cell.length_b   1.000
_cell.length_c   1.000
_cell.angle_alpha   90.00
_cell.angle_beta   90.00
_cell.angle_gamma   90.00
#
_symmetry.space_group_name_H-M   'P 1'
#
loop_
_entity.id
_entity.type
_entity.pdbx_description
1 polymer ?
#
loop_
_entity_poly.entity_id
_entity_poly.type
_entity_poly.pdbx_seq_one_letter_code
_entity_poly.pdbx_strand_id
1 'polypeptide(L)' 'MKAYRAKHITPLLAGDPHLMQLWKEAAGENKIVAFQKDGENWVGVKDTALVALLEARGLKGEPWNG' A
#
# COMPACT_ATOMS: atom_id res chain seq x y z
N MET A 1 0.56 -6.56 9.05
CA MET A 1 0.42 -5.31 8.27
C MET A 1 1.79 -4.98 7.70
N LYS A 2 1.86 -4.27 6.57
CA LYS A 2 3.16 -3.90 5.97
C LYS A 2 3.16 -2.45 5.52
N ALA A 3 4.32 -1.80 5.58
CA ALA A 3 4.52 -0.47 5.01
C ALA A 3 5.29 -0.56 3.69
N TYR A 4 4.92 0.31 2.76
CA TYR A 4 5.50 0.39 1.43
C TYR A 4 5.84 1.84 1.12
N ARG A 5 6.92 2.07 0.38
CA ARG A 5 7.23 3.41 -0.12
C ARG A 5 6.16 3.84 -1.12
N ALA A 6 5.57 5.02 -0.92
CA ALA A 6 4.50 5.53 -1.77
C ALA A 6 4.93 5.61 -3.25
N LYS A 7 6.18 6.06 -3.50
CA LYS A 7 6.77 6.15 -4.85
C LYS A 7 6.78 4.82 -5.63
N HIS A 8 6.76 3.67 -4.95
CA HIS A 8 6.71 2.36 -5.62
C HIS A 8 5.27 1.86 -5.80
N ILE A 9 4.33 2.32 -4.97
CA ILE A 9 2.91 1.96 -5.07
C ILE A 9 2.24 2.75 -6.19
N THR A 10 2.46 4.07 -6.25
CA THR A 10 1.81 4.97 -7.21
C THR A 10 1.82 4.47 -8.66
N PRO A 11 2.95 4.02 -9.24
CA PRO A 11 2.95 3.52 -10.62
C PRO A 11 2.10 2.25 -10.82
N LEU A 12 2.00 1.38 -9.81
CA LEU A 12 1.16 0.18 -9.89
C LEU A 12 -0.32 0.52 -9.84
N LEU A 13 -0.71 1.47 -8.99
CA LEU A 13 -2.09 1.94 -8.95
C LEU A 13 -2.50 2.62 -10.27
N ALA A 14 -1.59 3.38 -10.88
CA ALA A 14 -1.84 4.04 -12.15
C ALA A 14 -1.98 3.04 -13.32
N GLY A 15 -1.23 1.93 -13.27
CA GLY A 15 -1.23 0.90 -14.32
C GLY A 15 -2.32 -0.16 -14.20
N ASP A 16 -3.02 -0.23 -13.06
CA ASP A 16 -4.01 -1.28 -12.78
C ASP A 16 -5.28 -0.67 -12.15
N PRO A 17 -6.32 -0.38 -12.97
CA PRO A 17 -7.57 0.21 -12.50
C PRO A 17 -8.30 -0.62 -11.44
N HIS A 18 -8.17 -1.95 -11.50
CA HIS A 18 -8.78 -2.84 -10.52
C HIS A 18 -8.07 -2.71 -9.17
N LEU A 19 -6.73 -2.72 -9.17
CA LEU A 19 -5.95 -2.45 -7.97
C LEU A 19 -6.26 -1.06 -7.38
N MET A 20 -6.43 -0.05 -8.24
CA MET A 20 -6.83 1.30 -7.79
C MET A 20 -8.20 1.30 -7.09
N GLN A 21 -9.15 0.51 -7.56
CA GLN A 21 -10.46 0.38 -6.92
C GLN A 21 -10.33 -0.24 -5.52
N LEU A 22 -9.67 -1.39 -5.43
CA LEU A 22 -9.42 -2.07 -4.14
C LEU A 22 -8.68 -1.17 -3.15
N TRP A 23 -7.73 -0.38 -3.64
CA TRP A 23 -7.00 0.60 -2.85
C TRP A 23 -7.92 1.68 -2.27
N LYS A 24 -8.84 2.23 -3.08
CA LYS A 24 -9.83 3.22 -2.62
C LYS A 24 -10.78 2.65 -1.58
N GLU A 25 -11.24 1.42 -1.76
CA GLU A 25 -12.10 0.72 -0.80
C GLU A 25 -11.38 0.53 0.54
N ALA A 26 -10.16 0.00 0.51
CA ALA A 26 -9.34 -0.19 1.71
C ALA A 26 -9.00 1.15 2.40
N ALA A 27 -8.81 2.24 1.64
CA ALA A 27 -8.65 3.57 2.21
C ALA A 27 -9.93 4.06 2.91
N GLY A 28 -11.10 3.85 2.30
CA GLY A 28 -12.41 4.17 2.91
C GLY A 28 -12.68 3.38 4.20
N GLU A 29 -12.16 2.16 4.30
CA GLU A 29 -12.25 1.31 5.50
C GLU A 29 -11.15 1.58 6.56
N ASN A 30 -10.34 2.64 6.41
CA ASN A 30 -9.20 2.95 7.30
C ASN A 30 -8.15 1.82 7.40
N LYS A 31 -8.06 0.97 6.37
CA LYS A 31 -7.05 -0.10 6.26
C LYS A 31 -5.74 0.39 5.63
N ILE A 32 -5.69 1.65 5.20
CA ILE A 32 -4.52 2.29 4.62
C ILE A 32 -4.18 3.54 5.43
N VAL A 33 -2.92 3.72 5.77
CA VAL A 33 -2.42 4.87 6.53
C VAL A 33 -1.21 5.45 5.81
N ALA A 34 -1.30 6.70 5.36
CA ALA A 34 -0.16 7.43 4.85
C ALA A 34 0.65 8.04 6.01
N PHE A 35 1.97 7.92 5.96
CA PHE A 35 2.86 8.51 6.97
C PHE A 35 4.20 8.87 6.35
N GLN A 36 4.98 9.71 7.04
CA GLN A 36 6.35 10.04 6.62
C GLN A 36 7.34 9.30 7.51
N LYS A 37 8.38 8.72 6.91
CA LYS A 37 9.48 8.05 7.61
C LYS A 37 10.78 8.33 6.85
N ASP A 38 11.79 8.80 7.57
CA ASP A 38 13.11 9.15 7.02
C ASP A 38 13.04 10.15 5.85
N GLY A 39 12.11 11.11 5.92
CA GLY A 39 11.88 12.09 4.85
C GLY A 39 11.15 11.53 3.61
N GLU A 40 10.90 10.23 3.54
CA GLU A 40 10.14 9.58 2.47
C GLU A 40 8.66 9.43 2.83
N ASN A 41 7.79 9.41 1.82
CA ASN A 41 6.38 9.09 1.97
C ASN A 41 6.18 7.58 1.95
N TRP A 42 5.51 7.07 2.97
CA TRP A 42 5.19 5.67 3.16
C TRP A 42 3.69 5.48 3.29
N VAL A 43 3.26 4.25 2.99
CA VAL A 43 1.90 3.81 3.18
C VAL A 43 1.90 2.50 3.93
N GLY A 44 1.30 2.52 5.12
CA GLY A 44 0.96 1.35 5.90
C GLY A 44 -0.33 0.72 5.40
N VAL A 45 -0.28 -0.57 5.10
CA VAL A 45 -1.41 -1.37 4.61
C VAL A 45 -1.73 -2.44 5.65
N LYS A 46 -2.93 -2.33 6.23
CA LYS A 46 -3.49 -3.25 7.22
C LYS A 46 -4.21 -4.44 6.56
N ASP A 47 -4.77 -4.23 5.36
CA ASP A 47 -5.49 -5.25 4.62
C ASP A 47 -4.54 -6.35 4.09
N THR A 48 -4.76 -7.59 4.52
CA THR A 48 -3.87 -8.72 4.18
C THR A 48 -4.01 -9.16 2.73
N ALA A 49 -5.19 -9.01 2.11
CA ALA A 49 -5.38 -9.35 0.71
C ALA A 49 -4.67 -8.33 -0.19
N LEU A 50 -4.77 -7.04 0.15
CA LEU A 50 -4.05 -5.98 -0.55
C LEU A 50 -2.53 -6.14 -0.40
N VAL A 51 -2.05 -6.52 0.78
CA VAL A 51 -0.62 -6.87 0.99
C VAL A 51 -0.20 -8.00 0.03
N ALA A 52 -0.95 -9.10 -0.03
CA ALA A 52 -0.61 -10.22 -0.92
C ALA A 52 -0.60 -9.82 -2.41
N LEU A 53 -1.53 -8.94 -2.82
CA LEU A 53 -1.61 -8.43 -4.20
C LEU A 53 -0.40 -7.56 -4.56
N LEU A 54 0.09 -6.73 -3.64
CA LEU A 54 1.29 -5.91 -3.85
C LEU A 54 2.54 -6.79 -3.93
N GLU A 55 2.65 -7.80 -3.07
CA GLU A 55 3.79 -8.73 -3.08
C GLU A 55 3.83 -9.60 -4.35
N ALA A 56 2.67 -10.06 -4.84
CA ALA A 56 2.57 -10.77 -6.11
C ALA A 56 3.03 -9.92 -7.31
N ARG A 57 2.96 -8.58 -7.19
CA ARG A 57 3.47 -7.60 -8.17
C ARG A 57 4.94 -7.20 -7.91
N GLY A 58 5.62 -7.86 -6.98
CA GLY A 58 7.04 -7.66 -6.68
C GLY A 58 7.34 -6.54 -5.69
N LEU A 59 6.34 -5.89 -5.09
CA LEU A 59 6.58 -4.93 -4.01
C LEU A 59 6.89 -5.66 -2.72
N LYS A 60 8.10 -5.46 -2.19
CA LYS A 60 8.46 -5.91 -0.85
C LYS A 60 8.12 -4.82 0.17
N GLY A 61 7.14 -5.11 1.02
CA GLY A 61 6.79 -4.25 2.15
C GLY A 61 7.64 -4.55 3.38
N GLU A 62 7.86 -3.54 4.21
CA GLU A 62 8.49 -3.67 5.53
C GLU A 62 7.45 -4.02 6.59
N PRO A 63 7.82 -4.76 7.66
CA PRO A 63 6.97 -4.89 8.83
C PRO A 63 6.56 -3.51 9.35
N TRP A 64 5.27 -3.33 9.60
CA TRP A 64 4.72 -2.09 10.13
C TRP A 64 3.69 -2.43 11.20
N ASN A 65 3.83 -1.78 12.36
CA ASN A 65 3.04 -2.10 13.54
C ASN A 65 1.82 -1.19 13.74
N GLY A 66 1.63 -0.18 12.88
CA GLY A 66 0.56 0.80 13.07
C GLY A 66 1.00 1.89 14.00
#